data_AF-L0DHA4-F1
#
_entry.id   AF-L0DHA4-F1
#
_cell.length_a   1.000
_cell.length_b   1.000
_cell.length_c   1.000
_cell.angle_alpha   90.00
_cell.angle_beta   90.00
_cell.angle_gamma   90.00
#
_symmetry.space_group_name_H-M   'P 1'
#
loop_
_entity.id
_entity.type
_entity.pdbx_description
1 polymer ?
#
loop_
_entity_poly.entity_id
_entity_poly.type
_entity_poly.pdbx_seq_one_letter_code
_entity_poly.pdbx_strand_id
1 'polypeptide(L)'
;MVCSLVKKGVLGAALGAGALFLVFGISAPSYVRTAFHKARDSAQNRIPTQFQIDRARDEVANLEPAIIENRETLARAEVDVEHLESEIASTQSNLSVEKRELLSLRDSIKSGDYRLAGHVKYSPEEINASLASKLDHYKAVTRVLEEKEATLKARQKAVSAARLQMTNLVTAKRTLMTKLEGIEAKLRMIEATQGKNEFNFDDSALSRAKQTISDLEKRLEVKARVAEIEGRFSDGGLPVLEPGRDVVREIDAEFGTPVKGTDAKTGDKSL
;
A
#
# COMPACT_ATOMS: atom_id res chain seq x y z
N MET A 1 -24.59 22.44 21.49
CA MET A 1 -23.93 21.67 22.57
C MET A 1 -22.50 21.20 22.25
N VAL A 2 -22.06 21.17 20.98
CA VAL A 2 -20.70 20.72 20.60
C VAL A 2 -19.59 21.73 20.99
N CYS A 3 -19.88 23.03 20.99
CA CYS A 3 -18.88 24.08 21.25
C CYS A 3 -18.38 24.14 22.71
N SER A 4 -19.20 23.73 23.69
CA SER A 4 -18.79 23.71 25.11
C SER A 4 -17.91 22.53 25.48
N LEU A 5 -18.04 21.40 24.78
CA LEU A 5 -17.23 20.21 24.99
C LEU A 5 -15.81 20.40 24.44
N VAL A 6 -15.68 21.08 23.29
CA VAL A 6 -14.37 21.43 22.72
C VAL A 6 -13.61 22.39 23.62
N LYS A 7 -14.25 23.45 24.14
CA LYS A 7 -13.59 24.38 25.08
C LYS A 7 -13.13 23.68 26.37
N LYS A 8 -13.94 22.78 26.93
CA LYS A 8 -13.57 22.01 28.13
C LYS A 8 -12.45 21.00 27.85
N GLY A 9 -12.44 20.36 26.68
CA GLY A 9 -11.39 19.45 26.25
C GLY A 9 -10.04 20.14 26.05
N VAL A 10 -10.03 21.31 25.43
CA VAL A 10 -8.80 22.11 25.23
C VAL A 10 -8.24 22.59 26.57
N LEU A 11 -9.09 23.03 27.50
CA LEU A 11 -8.66 23.47 28.82
C LEU A 11 -8.07 22.31 29.66
N GLY A 12 -8.69 21.13 29.58
CA GLY A 12 -8.16 19.91 30.22
C GLY A 12 -6.84 19.44 29.63
N ALA A 13 -6.68 19.51 28.30
CA ALA A 13 -5.43 19.16 27.64
C ALA A 13 -4.30 20.14 28.00
N ALA A 14 -4.59 21.44 28.09
CA ALA A 14 -3.61 22.46 28.47
C ALA A 14 -3.13 22.30 29.92
N LEU A 15 -4.04 22.03 30.86
CA LEU A 15 -3.70 21.77 32.26
C LEU A 15 -2.90 20.46 32.42
N GLY A 16 -3.28 19.41 31.69
CA GLY A 16 -2.54 18.14 31.69
C GLY A 16 -1.12 18.29 31.11
N ALA A 17 -0.97 19.04 30.02
CA ALA A 17 0.33 19.32 29.43
C ALA A 17 1.21 20.18 30.34
N GLY A 18 0.65 21.19 31.01
CA GLY A 18 1.36 22.03 31.98
C GLY A 18 1.86 21.26 33.20
N ALA A 19 1.03 20.36 33.75
CA ALA A 19 1.43 19.50 34.86
C ALA A 19 2.53 18.49 34.46
N LEU A 20 2.43 17.89 33.27
CA LEU A 20 3.46 16.99 32.75
C LEU A 20 4.78 17.72 32.48
N PHE A 21 4.74 18.96 32.00
CA PHE A 21 5.91 19.79 31.79
C PHE A 21 6.60 20.19 33.11
N LEU A 22 5.83 20.50 34.15
CA LEU A 22 6.36 20.85 35.48
C LEU A 22 7.06 19.68 36.18
N VAL A 23 6.57 18.46 35.99
CA VAL A 23 7.12 17.26 36.65
C VAL A 23 8.28 16.64 35.86
N PHE A 24 8.27 16.71 34.53
CA PHE A 24 9.26 16.00 33.68
C PHE A 24 10.16 16.90 32.83
N GLY A 25 9.94 18.23 32.82
CA GLY A 25 10.77 19.17 32.06
C GLY A 25 10.69 18.97 30.53
N ILE A 26 11.71 19.46 29.81
CA ILE A 26 11.79 19.46 28.33
C ILE A 26 11.89 18.03 27.75
N SER A 27 12.23 17.01 28.55
CA SER A 27 12.35 15.61 28.11
C SER A 27 11.03 14.81 28.17
N ALA A 28 9.94 15.41 28.69
CA ALA A 28 8.60 14.82 28.77
C ALA A 28 8.05 14.21 27.46
N PRO A 29 8.27 14.78 26.25
CA PRO A 29 7.73 14.23 25.02
C PRO A 29 8.23 12.82 24.70
N SER A 30 9.47 12.50 25.08
CA SER A 30 10.11 11.21 24.79
C SER A 30 9.54 10.09 25.66
N TYR A 31 9.25 10.37 26.93
CA TYR A 31 8.66 9.40 27.85
C TYR A 31 7.19 9.15 27.56
N VAL A 32 6.41 10.19 27.25
CA VAL A 32 5.00 10.05 26.86
C VAL A 32 4.89 9.26 25.56
N ARG A 33 5.74 9.54 24.57
CA ARG A 33 5.78 8.77 23.31
C ARG A 33 6.12 7.31 23.55
N THR A 34 7.13 7.01 24.38
CA THR A 34 7.55 5.64 24.68
C THR A 34 6.51 4.89 25.50
N ALA A 35 5.89 5.54 26.49
CA ALA A 35 4.80 4.97 27.27
C ALA A 35 3.57 4.69 26.41
N PHE A 36 3.24 5.60 25.48
CA PHE A 36 2.13 5.40 24.54
C PHE A 36 2.41 4.27 23.54
N HIS A 37 3.63 4.17 23.00
CA HIS A 37 4.03 3.04 22.15
C HIS A 37 4.00 1.73 22.94
N LYS A 38 4.59 1.68 24.15
CA LYS A 38 4.54 0.47 25.00
C LYS A 38 3.11 0.08 25.36
N ALA A 39 2.24 1.04 25.67
CA ALA A 39 0.85 0.77 26.00
C ALA A 39 0.08 0.24 24.78
N ARG A 40 0.29 0.84 23.61
CA ARG A 40 -0.27 0.38 22.33
C ARG A 40 0.22 -1.02 21.97
N ASP A 41 1.53 -1.26 22.00
CA ASP A 41 2.13 -2.54 21.64
C ASP A 41 1.73 -3.64 22.63
N SER A 42 1.65 -3.32 23.92
CA SER A 42 1.16 -4.25 24.95
C SER A 42 -0.32 -4.56 24.79
N ALA A 43 -1.13 -3.60 24.36
CA ALA A 43 -2.55 -3.83 24.08
C ALA A 43 -2.73 -4.70 22.82
N GLN A 44 -1.98 -4.42 21.74
CA GLN A 44 -2.02 -5.22 20.51
C GLN A 44 -1.58 -6.67 20.73
N ASN A 45 -0.53 -6.90 21.52
CA ASN A 45 -0.05 -8.25 21.85
C ASN A 45 -0.96 -9.03 22.80
N ARG A 46 -1.94 -8.37 23.45
CA ARG A 46 -2.91 -9.01 24.35
C ARG A 46 -4.24 -9.34 23.69
N ILE A 47 -4.40 -9.01 22.41
CA ILE A 47 -5.63 -9.35 21.68
C ILE A 47 -5.65 -10.87 21.47
N PRO A 48 -6.68 -11.59 21.98
CA PRO A 48 -6.79 -13.02 21.77
C PRO A 48 -6.74 -13.37 20.28
N THR A 49 -6.00 -14.42 19.92
CA THR A 49 -5.86 -14.84 18.52
C THR A 49 -7.22 -15.13 17.88
N GLN A 50 -8.19 -15.65 18.65
CA GLN A 50 -9.56 -15.85 18.18
C GLN A 50 -10.24 -14.56 17.73
N PHE A 51 -10.06 -13.45 18.46
CA PHE A 51 -10.62 -12.17 18.05
C PHE A 51 -10.05 -11.69 16.72
N GLN A 52 -8.76 -11.96 16.45
CA GLN A 52 -8.15 -11.61 15.16
C GLN A 52 -8.69 -12.48 14.02
N ILE A 53 -9.02 -13.75 14.29
CA ILE A 53 -9.67 -14.66 13.33
C ILE A 53 -11.08 -14.18 13.01
N ASP A 54 -11.88 -13.84 14.02
CA ASP A 54 -13.24 -13.32 13.84
C ASP A 54 -13.23 -11.99 13.10
N ARG A 55 -12.34 -11.07 13.48
CA ARG A 55 -12.14 -9.82 12.74
C ARG A 55 -11.77 -10.08 11.27
N ALA A 56 -10.86 -11.01 11.00
CA ALA A 56 -10.49 -11.35 9.64
C ALA A 56 -11.67 -11.99 8.86
N ARG A 57 -12.53 -12.77 9.53
CA ARG A 57 -13.77 -13.30 8.97
C ARG A 57 -14.70 -12.17 8.55
N ASP A 58 -14.88 -11.17 9.41
CA ASP A 58 -15.70 -10.00 9.13
C ASP A 58 -15.13 -9.16 7.98
N GLU A 59 -13.81 -8.94 7.94
CA GLU A 59 -13.14 -8.24 6.84
C GLU A 59 -13.35 -8.97 5.50
N VAL A 60 -13.29 -10.30 5.48
CA VAL A 60 -13.57 -11.11 4.28
C VAL A 60 -15.07 -11.12 3.92
N ALA A 61 -15.97 -11.10 4.91
CA ALA A 61 -17.41 -11.00 4.70
C ALA A 61 -17.80 -9.62 4.13
N ASN A 62 -17.12 -8.56 4.56
CA ASN A 62 -17.31 -7.20 4.05
C ASN A 62 -16.89 -7.04 2.58
N LEU A 63 -16.23 -8.02 1.97
CA LEU A 63 -15.99 -8.05 0.52
C LEU A 63 -17.24 -8.45 -0.27
N GLU A 64 -18.21 -9.14 0.35
CA GLU A 64 -19.47 -9.59 -0.28
C GLU A 64 -20.27 -8.47 -0.97
N PRO A 65 -20.57 -7.33 -0.30
CA PRO A 65 -21.34 -6.26 -0.93
C PRO A 65 -20.62 -5.68 -2.16
N ALA A 66 -19.30 -5.49 -2.09
CA ALA A 66 -18.51 -5.03 -3.23
C ALA A 66 -18.54 -6.03 -4.40
N ILE A 67 -18.53 -7.33 -4.12
CA ILE A 67 -18.68 -8.37 -5.16
C ILE A 67 -20.07 -8.34 -5.79
N ILE A 68 -21.12 -8.09 -5.00
CA ILE A 68 -22.49 -7.97 -5.52
C ILE A 68 -22.63 -6.75 -6.43
N GLU A 69 -22.16 -5.58 -6.01
CA GLU A 69 -22.21 -4.34 -6.80
C GLU A 69 -21.44 -4.48 -8.12
N ASN A 70 -20.23 -5.04 -8.07
CA ASN A 70 -19.44 -5.29 -9.27
C ASN A 70 -20.11 -6.31 -10.20
N ARG A 71 -20.88 -7.26 -9.66
CA ARG A 71 -21.64 -8.25 -10.45
C ARG A 71 -22.81 -7.60 -11.17
N GLU A 72 -23.54 -6.69 -10.50
CA GLU A 72 -24.59 -5.91 -11.15
C GLU A 72 -24.02 -5.05 -12.27
N THR A 73 -22.88 -4.41 -12.04
CA THR A 73 -22.20 -3.59 -13.05
C THR A 73 -21.78 -4.45 -14.26
N LEU A 74 -21.23 -5.63 -14.00
CA LEU A 74 -20.88 -6.59 -15.06
C LEU A 74 -22.12 -7.06 -15.83
N ALA A 75 -23.20 -7.39 -15.14
CA ALA A 75 -24.45 -7.83 -15.77
C ALA A 75 -25.04 -6.74 -16.67
N ARG A 76 -25.03 -5.47 -16.22
CA ARG A 76 -25.44 -4.33 -17.06
C ARG A 76 -24.56 -4.20 -18.30
N ALA A 77 -23.24 -4.31 -18.14
CA ALA A 77 -22.31 -4.25 -19.28
C ALA A 77 -22.52 -5.40 -20.28
N GLU A 78 -22.90 -6.58 -19.80
CA GLU A 78 -23.25 -7.73 -20.66
C GLU A 78 -24.52 -7.48 -21.47
N VAL A 79 -25.57 -6.96 -20.82
CA VAL A 79 -26.83 -6.60 -21.51
C VAL A 79 -26.58 -5.48 -22.53
N ASP A 80 -25.75 -4.49 -22.20
CA ASP A 80 -25.39 -3.41 -23.13
C ASP A 80 -24.67 -3.95 -24.39
N VAL A 81 -23.85 -4.99 -24.23
CA VAL A 81 -23.19 -5.68 -25.37
C VAL A 81 -24.23 -6.41 -26.21
N GLU A 82 -25.16 -7.13 -25.60
CA GLU A 82 -26.24 -7.84 -26.30
C GLU A 82 -27.16 -6.87 -27.07
N HIS A 83 -27.51 -5.73 -26.48
CA HIS A 83 -28.26 -4.69 -27.17
C HIS A 83 -27.48 -4.10 -28.34
N LEU A 84 -26.18 -3.83 -28.18
CA LEU A 84 -25.36 -3.34 -29.28
C LEU A 84 -25.23 -4.37 -30.42
N GLU A 85 -25.14 -5.66 -30.09
CA GLU A 85 -25.16 -6.75 -31.09
C GLU A 85 -26.48 -6.79 -31.85
N SER A 86 -27.61 -6.69 -31.15
CA SER A 86 -28.94 -6.64 -31.76
C SER A 86 -29.11 -5.42 -32.66
N GLU A 87 -28.64 -4.25 -32.24
CA GLU A 87 -28.65 -3.03 -33.05
C GLU A 87 -27.81 -3.19 -34.32
N ILE A 88 -26.61 -3.77 -34.22
CA ILE A 88 -25.74 -4.04 -35.37
C ILE A 88 -26.43 -5.01 -36.34
N ALA A 89 -27.02 -6.09 -35.84
CA ALA A 89 -27.75 -7.06 -36.67
C ALA A 89 -28.95 -6.42 -37.39
N SER A 90 -29.72 -5.59 -36.70
CA SER A 90 -30.85 -4.86 -37.30
C SER A 90 -30.37 -3.87 -38.37
N THR A 91 -29.26 -3.15 -38.11
CA THR A 91 -28.67 -2.20 -39.06
C THR A 91 -28.12 -2.92 -40.29
N GLN A 92 -27.44 -4.05 -40.12
CA GLN A 92 -26.98 -4.91 -41.23
C GLN A 92 -28.14 -5.42 -42.09
N SER A 93 -29.23 -5.85 -41.45
CA SER A 93 -30.44 -6.27 -42.15
C SER A 93 -31.03 -5.14 -42.98
N ASN A 94 -31.17 -3.95 -42.40
CA ASN A 94 -31.68 -2.76 -43.10
C ASN A 94 -30.77 -2.36 -44.28
N LEU A 95 -29.45 -2.36 -44.09
CA LEU A 95 -28.49 -2.13 -45.18
C LEU A 95 -28.62 -3.17 -46.29
N SER A 96 -28.89 -4.44 -45.96
CA SER A 96 -29.09 -5.48 -46.98
C SER A 96 -30.37 -5.26 -47.82
N VAL A 97 -31.41 -4.68 -47.23
CA VAL A 97 -32.64 -4.27 -47.92
C VAL A 97 -32.35 -3.06 -48.81
N GLU A 98 -31.74 -2.02 -48.25
CA GLU A 98 -31.39 -0.79 -48.99
C GLU A 98 -30.45 -1.09 -50.16
N LYS A 99 -29.49 -2.01 -49.99
CA LYS A 99 -28.62 -2.48 -51.07
C LYS A 99 -29.42 -3.13 -52.20
N ARG A 100 -30.44 -3.94 -51.89
CA ARG A 100 -31.30 -4.55 -52.91
C ARG A 100 -32.14 -3.49 -53.63
N GLU A 101 -32.67 -2.52 -52.91
CA GLU A 101 -33.40 -1.39 -53.51
C GLU A 101 -32.51 -0.58 -54.46
N LEU A 102 -31.30 -0.21 -54.02
CA LEU A 102 -30.30 0.48 -54.83
C LEU A 102 -29.96 -0.28 -56.12
N LEU A 103 -29.77 -1.60 -56.02
CA LEU A 103 -29.51 -2.45 -57.19
C LEU A 103 -30.70 -2.49 -58.14
N SER A 104 -31.92 -2.64 -57.62
CA SER A 104 -33.14 -2.66 -58.44
C SER A 104 -33.37 -1.32 -59.15
N LEU A 105 -33.11 -0.21 -58.47
CA LEU A 105 -33.23 1.14 -59.04
C LEU A 105 -32.17 1.39 -60.12
N ARG A 106 -30.94 0.89 -59.90
CA ARG A 106 -29.88 0.92 -60.91
C ARG A 106 -30.25 0.09 -62.14
N ASP A 107 -30.86 -1.07 -61.95
CA ASP A 107 -31.32 -1.92 -63.05
C ASP A 107 -32.48 -1.28 -63.84
N SER A 108 -33.43 -0.62 -63.17
CA SER A 108 -34.54 0.10 -63.85
C SER A 108 -34.08 1.30 -64.68
N ILE A 109 -33.05 2.03 -64.22
CA ILE A 109 -32.42 3.10 -65.02
C ILE A 109 -31.78 2.52 -66.28
N LYS A 110 -31.09 1.37 -66.16
CA LYS A 110 -30.41 0.73 -67.29
C LYS A 110 -31.38 0.13 -68.31
N SER A 111 -32.52 -0.40 -67.87
CA SER A 111 -33.56 -0.93 -68.76
C SER A 111 -34.43 0.16 -69.41
N GLY A 112 -34.34 1.41 -68.95
CA GLY A 112 -35.12 2.54 -69.47
C GLY A 112 -36.60 2.53 -69.06
N ASP A 113 -36.96 1.71 -68.07
CA ASP A 113 -38.32 1.63 -67.54
C ASP A 113 -38.46 2.58 -66.34
N TYR A 114 -38.79 3.84 -66.62
CA TYR A 114 -38.91 4.91 -65.62
C TYR A 114 -40.22 4.86 -64.81
N ARG A 115 -40.92 3.73 -64.86
CA ARG A 115 -42.10 3.45 -64.03
C ARG A 115 -41.65 2.89 -62.69
N LEU A 116 -41.24 3.77 -61.78
CA LEU A 116 -41.08 3.38 -60.38
C LEU A 116 -42.42 2.97 -59.77
N ALA A 117 -42.39 2.18 -58.70
CA ALA A 117 -43.58 1.74 -57.96
C ALA A 117 -44.42 2.94 -57.48
N GLY A 118 -45.50 3.24 -58.21
CA GLY A 118 -46.38 4.38 -58.00
C GLY A 118 -46.61 5.13 -59.32
N HIS A 119 -47.83 5.59 -59.57
CA HIS A 119 -48.28 6.17 -60.85
C HIS A 119 -47.62 7.51 -61.24
N VAL A 120 -46.43 7.83 -60.71
CA VAL A 120 -45.68 9.06 -60.94
C VAL A 120 -44.51 8.76 -61.87
N LYS A 121 -44.46 9.44 -63.02
CA LYS A 121 -43.29 9.41 -63.91
C LYS A 121 -42.24 10.36 -63.35
N TYR A 122 -41.12 9.83 -62.89
CA TYR A 122 -39.98 10.64 -62.48
C TYR A 122 -39.10 10.97 -63.68
N SER A 123 -38.50 12.16 -63.68
CA SER A 123 -37.48 12.52 -64.66
C SER A 123 -36.21 11.68 -64.45
N PRO A 124 -35.47 11.30 -65.52
CA PRO A 124 -34.19 10.60 -65.37
C PRO A 124 -33.18 11.36 -64.50
N GLU A 125 -33.23 12.70 -64.47
CA GLU A 125 -32.39 13.51 -63.59
C GLU A 125 -32.78 13.36 -62.10
N GLU A 126 -34.08 13.33 -61.81
CA GLU A 126 -34.60 13.15 -60.44
C GLU A 126 -34.26 11.77 -59.88
N ILE A 127 -34.33 10.73 -60.73
CA ILE A 127 -33.97 9.37 -60.34
C ILE A 127 -32.46 9.29 -60.04
N ASN A 128 -31.61 9.89 -60.89
CA ASN A 128 -30.16 9.93 -60.64
C ASN A 128 -29.80 10.69 -59.35
N ALA A 129 -30.46 11.83 -59.08
CA ALA A 129 -30.28 12.57 -57.84
C ALA A 129 -30.71 11.74 -56.61
N SER A 130 -31.83 11.03 -56.71
CA SER A 130 -32.31 10.14 -55.64
C SER A 130 -31.37 8.95 -55.40
N LEU A 131 -30.80 8.38 -56.46
CA LEU A 131 -29.84 7.28 -56.39
C LEU A 131 -28.52 7.73 -55.73
N ALA A 132 -28.02 8.91 -56.10
CA ALA A 132 -26.83 9.50 -55.49
C ALA A 132 -27.04 9.72 -53.99
N SER A 133 -28.18 10.33 -53.61
CA SER A 133 -28.52 10.57 -52.20
C SER A 133 -28.63 9.26 -51.39
N LYS A 134 -29.30 8.23 -51.93
CA LYS A 134 -29.40 6.91 -51.27
C LYS A 134 -28.04 6.23 -51.16
N LEU A 135 -27.20 6.32 -52.19
CA LEU A 135 -25.85 5.74 -52.14
C LEU A 135 -24.97 6.42 -51.10
N ASP A 136 -25.07 7.74 -50.96
CA ASP A 136 -24.33 8.49 -49.94
C ASP A 136 -24.83 8.16 -48.53
N HIS A 137 -26.15 8.00 -48.35
CA HIS A 137 -26.73 7.51 -47.09
C HIS A 137 -26.22 6.11 -46.75
N TYR A 138 -26.29 5.17 -47.69
CA TYR A 138 -25.79 3.79 -47.53
C TYR A 138 -24.31 3.78 -47.11
N LYS A 139 -23.46 4.59 -47.75
CA LYS A 139 -22.04 4.71 -47.39
C LYS A 139 -21.86 5.29 -45.99
N ALA A 140 -22.64 6.31 -45.63
CA ALA A 140 -22.57 6.90 -44.30
C ALA A 140 -22.97 5.89 -43.21
N VAL A 141 -24.07 5.17 -43.39
CA VAL A 141 -24.54 4.14 -42.44
C VAL A 141 -23.55 2.97 -42.38
N THR A 142 -22.94 2.58 -43.50
CA THR A 142 -21.89 1.53 -43.51
C THR A 142 -20.69 1.93 -42.65
N ARG A 143 -20.23 3.19 -42.73
CA ARG A 143 -19.14 3.69 -41.86
C ARG A 143 -19.54 3.65 -40.38
N VAL A 144 -20.75 4.10 -40.06
CA VAL A 144 -21.28 4.04 -38.69
C VAL A 144 -21.36 2.59 -38.19
N LEU A 145 -21.74 1.64 -39.05
CA LEU A 145 -21.77 0.23 -38.71
C LEU A 145 -20.37 -0.31 -38.37
N GLU A 146 -19.35 0.02 -39.18
CA GLU A 146 -17.96 -0.36 -38.93
C GLU A 146 -17.47 0.18 -37.57
N GLU A 147 -17.80 1.42 -37.24
CA GLU A 147 -17.49 2.03 -35.93
C GLU A 147 -18.22 1.34 -34.77
N LYS A 148 -19.51 0.98 -34.96
CA LYS A 148 -20.28 0.21 -33.97
C LYS A 148 -19.66 -1.18 -33.76
N GLU A 149 -19.27 -1.88 -34.82
CA GLU A 149 -18.61 -3.18 -34.73
C GLU A 149 -17.24 -3.12 -34.02
N ALA A 150 -16.47 -2.06 -34.28
CA ALA A 150 -15.21 -1.82 -33.55
C ALA A 150 -15.46 -1.57 -32.06
N THR A 151 -16.49 -0.77 -31.75
CA THR A 151 -16.92 -0.50 -30.37
C THR A 151 -17.40 -1.78 -29.67
N LEU A 152 -18.17 -2.62 -30.37
CA LEU A 152 -18.65 -3.90 -29.85
C LEU A 152 -17.47 -4.80 -29.48
N LYS A 153 -16.48 -4.97 -30.37
CA LYS A 153 -15.28 -5.78 -30.08
C LYS A 153 -14.51 -5.26 -28.87
N ALA A 154 -14.42 -3.95 -28.70
CA ALA A 154 -13.79 -3.34 -27.52
C ALA A 154 -14.58 -3.64 -26.24
N ARG A 155 -15.91 -3.50 -26.26
CA ARG A 155 -16.79 -3.80 -25.12
C ARG A 155 -16.77 -5.28 -24.74
N GLN A 156 -16.84 -6.19 -25.71
CA GLN A 156 -16.73 -7.64 -25.48
C GLN A 156 -15.42 -8.02 -24.77
N LYS A 157 -14.30 -7.41 -25.18
CA LYS A 157 -12.99 -7.59 -24.51
C LYS A 157 -12.98 -7.04 -23.08
N ALA A 158 -13.61 -5.88 -22.85
CA ALA A 158 -13.72 -5.30 -21.52
C ALA A 158 -14.57 -6.20 -20.59
N VAL A 159 -15.70 -6.71 -21.09
CA VAL A 159 -16.58 -7.64 -20.35
C VAL A 159 -15.86 -8.95 -20.03
N SER A 160 -15.13 -9.54 -20.98
CA SER A 160 -14.39 -10.78 -20.72
C SER A 160 -13.26 -10.58 -19.69
N ALA A 161 -12.56 -9.44 -19.74
CA ALA A 161 -11.57 -9.08 -18.72
C ALA A 161 -12.22 -8.90 -17.34
N ALA A 162 -13.37 -8.22 -17.28
CA ALA A 162 -14.13 -8.03 -16.04
C ALA A 162 -14.64 -9.36 -15.45
N ARG A 163 -15.13 -10.29 -16.29
CA ARG A 163 -15.50 -11.67 -15.88
C ARG A 163 -14.33 -12.41 -15.24
N LEU A 164 -13.14 -12.30 -15.84
CA LEU A 164 -11.93 -12.94 -15.31
C LEU A 164 -11.54 -12.34 -13.94
N GLN A 165 -11.54 -11.00 -13.83
CA GLN A 165 -11.27 -10.32 -12.56
C GLN A 165 -12.27 -10.72 -11.47
N MET A 166 -13.56 -10.78 -11.79
CA MET A 166 -14.60 -11.23 -10.87
C MET A 166 -14.36 -12.67 -10.38
N THR A 167 -14.03 -13.58 -11.31
CA THR A 167 -13.72 -14.97 -10.97
C THR A 167 -12.51 -15.07 -10.05
N ASN A 168 -11.48 -14.25 -10.31
CA ASN A 168 -10.30 -14.17 -9.45
C ASN A 168 -10.65 -13.64 -8.05
N LEU A 169 -11.50 -12.61 -7.94
CA LEU A 169 -11.95 -12.08 -6.64
C LEU A 169 -12.73 -13.10 -5.82
N VAL A 170 -13.67 -13.81 -6.44
CA VAL A 170 -14.46 -14.86 -5.76
C VAL A 170 -13.57 -16.01 -5.32
N THR A 171 -12.63 -16.42 -6.17
CA THR A 171 -11.65 -17.47 -5.85
C THR A 171 -10.74 -17.05 -4.70
N ALA A 172 -10.21 -15.82 -4.74
CA ALA A 172 -9.38 -15.26 -3.68
C ALA A 172 -10.12 -15.20 -2.35
N LYS A 173 -11.39 -14.75 -2.34
CA LYS A 173 -12.25 -14.77 -1.16
C LYS A 173 -12.38 -16.19 -0.59
N ARG A 174 -12.69 -17.18 -1.44
CA ARG A 174 -12.81 -18.59 -1.02
C ARG A 174 -11.50 -19.12 -0.44
N THR A 175 -10.36 -18.82 -1.08
CA THR A 175 -9.04 -19.21 -0.57
C THR A 175 -8.75 -18.56 0.79
N LEU A 176 -9.10 -17.29 1.00
CA LEU A 176 -8.94 -16.61 2.29
C LEU A 176 -9.81 -17.27 3.38
N MET A 177 -11.06 -17.62 3.06
CA MET A 177 -11.94 -18.34 3.99
C MET A 177 -11.36 -19.71 4.39
N THR A 178 -10.91 -20.52 3.43
CA THR A 178 -10.29 -21.82 3.73
C THR A 178 -9.01 -21.68 4.55
N LYS A 179 -8.19 -20.65 4.27
CA LYS A 179 -6.99 -20.36 5.08
C LYS A 179 -7.37 -20.00 6.52
N LEU A 180 -8.43 -19.21 6.70
CA LEU A 180 -8.92 -18.79 8.01
C LEU A 180 -9.42 -20.00 8.82
N GLU A 181 -10.22 -20.87 8.20
CA GLU A 181 -10.67 -22.13 8.80
C GLU A 181 -9.48 -23.02 9.22
N GLY A 182 -8.43 -23.08 8.38
CA GLY A 182 -7.20 -23.80 8.70
C GLY A 182 -6.44 -23.20 9.90
N ILE A 183 -6.41 -21.87 10.02
CA ILE A 183 -5.80 -21.17 11.17
C ILE A 183 -6.61 -21.44 12.44
N GLU A 184 -7.94 -21.38 12.36
CA GLU A 184 -8.84 -21.68 13.46
C GLU A 184 -8.69 -23.14 13.94
N ALA A 185 -8.59 -24.09 13.02
CA ALA A 185 -8.34 -25.50 13.35
C ALA A 185 -6.98 -25.71 14.06
N LYS A 186 -5.93 -25.04 13.57
CA LYS A 186 -4.61 -25.07 14.23
C LYS A 186 -4.65 -24.47 15.62
N LEU A 187 -5.37 -23.36 15.80
CA LEU A 187 -5.51 -22.73 17.11
C LEU A 187 -6.23 -23.65 18.10
N ARG A 188 -7.34 -24.28 17.68
CA ARG A 188 -8.04 -25.30 18.50
C ARG A 188 -7.15 -26.49 18.85
N MET A 189 -6.31 -26.95 17.92
CA MET A 189 -5.35 -28.03 18.18
C MET A 189 -4.29 -27.62 19.21
N ILE A 190 -3.77 -26.40 19.11
CA ILE A 190 -2.80 -25.85 20.08
C ILE A 190 -3.46 -25.70 21.45
N GLU A 191 -4.67 -25.16 21.54
CA GLU A 191 -5.45 -25.03 22.77
C GLU A 191 -5.72 -26.40 23.41
N ALA A 192 -6.11 -27.41 22.62
CA ALA A 192 -6.32 -28.77 23.08
C ALA A 192 -5.03 -29.46 23.55
N THR A 193 -3.87 -29.09 22.99
CA THR A 193 -2.55 -29.60 23.39
C THR A 193 -2.04 -28.87 24.63
N GLN A 194 -2.24 -27.55 24.73
CA GLN A 194 -1.91 -26.75 25.92
C GLN A 194 -2.78 -27.14 27.12
N GLY A 195 -4.07 -27.40 26.92
CA GLY A 195 -4.94 -27.94 27.95
C GLY A 195 -4.54 -29.35 28.43
N LYS A 196 -3.74 -30.09 27.63
CA LYS A 196 -3.12 -31.36 28.03
C LYS A 196 -1.71 -31.20 28.59
N ASN A 197 -0.98 -30.14 28.22
CA ASN A 197 0.32 -29.78 28.78
C ASN A 197 0.11 -29.02 30.11
N GLU A 198 -0.23 -29.78 31.13
CA GLU A 198 -0.35 -29.38 32.53
C GLU A 198 1.02 -29.06 33.19
N PHE A 199 1.94 -28.40 32.47
CA PHE A 199 3.25 -28.00 33.01
C PHE A 199 3.37 -26.48 33.02
N ASN A 200 2.96 -25.88 34.13
CA ASN A 200 3.24 -24.49 34.47
C ASN A 200 4.72 -24.35 34.88
N PHE A 201 5.62 -24.17 33.91
CA PHE A 201 6.97 -23.73 34.24
C PHE A 201 6.92 -22.25 34.64
N ASP A 202 7.15 -21.97 35.92
CA ASP A 202 7.16 -20.62 36.48
C ASP A 202 8.41 -19.84 36.01
N ASP A 203 8.30 -19.24 34.83
CA ASP A 203 9.36 -18.41 34.22
C ASP A 203 9.61 -17.10 35.01
N SER A 204 8.74 -16.79 35.98
CA SER A 204 8.89 -15.63 36.86
C SER A 204 10.04 -15.81 37.86
N ALA A 205 10.30 -17.04 38.31
CA ALA A 205 11.42 -17.34 39.20
C ALA A 205 12.76 -17.22 38.46
N LEU A 206 12.83 -17.70 37.21
CA LEU A 206 14.02 -17.62 36.36
C LEU A 206 14.32 -16.18 35.94
N SER A 207 13.30 -15.39 35.60
CA SER A 207 13.45 -13.97 35.27
C SER A 207 13.94 -13.15 36.48
N ARG A 208 13.36 -13.36 37.68
CA ARG A 208 13.85 -12.74 38.92
C ARG A 208 15.29 -13.12 39.24
N ALA A 209 15.66 -14.39 39.04
CA ALA A 209 17.03 -14.86 39.27
C ALA A 209 18.03 -14.20 38.30
N LYS A 210 17.74 -14.15 36.99
CA LYS A 210 18.60 -13.49 35.99
C LYS A 210 18.79 -12.00 36.29
N GLN A 211 17.72 -11.32 36.71
CA GLN A 211 17.78 -9.90 37.06
C GLN A 211 18.61 -9.64 38.33
N THR A 212 18.49 -10.53 39.32
CA THR A 212 19.30 -10.47 40.55
C THR A 212 20.79 -10.68 40.25
N ILE A 213 21.13 -11.61 39.35
CA ILE A 213 22.51 -11.85 38.90
C ILE A 213 23.08 -10.62 38.19
N SER A 214 22.33 -10.03 37.25
CA SER A 214 22.79 -8.84 36.53
C SER A 214 22.99 -7.62 37.45
N ASP A 215 22.14 -7.44 38.46
CA ASP A 215 22.29 -6.39 39.47
C ASP A 215 23.51 -6.63 40.39
N LEU A 216 23.83 -7.89 40.70
CA LEU A 216 25.03 -8.26 41.44
C LEU A 216 26.30 -8.01 40.64
N GLU A 217 26.32 -8.37 39.36
CA GLU A 217 27.45 -8.11 38.45
C GLU A 217 27.75 -6.61 38.36
N LYS A 218 26.72 -5.77 38.14
CA LYS A 218 26.87 -4.30 38.14
C LYS A 218 27.43 -3.77 39.45
N ARG A 219 26.93 -4.27 40.59
CA ARG A 219 27.44 -3.85 41.90
C ARG A 219 28.89 -4.24 42.10
N LEU A 220 29.30 -5.41 41.61
CA LEU A 220 30.68 -5.87 41.70
C LEU A 220 31.60 -5.04 40.80
N GLU A 221 31.16 -4.70 39.58
CA GLU A 221 31.89 -3.83 38.65
C GLU A 221 32.08 -2.42 39.22
N VAL A 222 31.04 -1.83 39.82
CA VAL A 222 31.14 -0.54 40.50
C VAL A 222 32.13 -0.61 41.66
N LYS A 223 32.10 -1.67 42.48
CA LYS A 223 33.05 -1.85 43.59
C LYS A 223 34.49 -2.03 43.10
N ALA A 224 34.70 -2.81 42.03
CA ALA A 224 36.01 -2.97 41.42
C ALA A 224 36.52 -1.65 40.86
N ARG A 225 35.65 -0.87 40.21
CA ARG A 225 35.98 0.46 39.70
C ARG A 225 36.31 1.45 40.81
N VAL A 226 35.57 1.43 41.91
CA VAL A 226 35.86 2.24 43.11
C VAL A 226 37.19 1.83 43.72
N ALA A 227 37.48 0.54 43.86
CA ALA A 227 38.77 0.06 44.35
C ALA A 227 39.95 0.43 43.42
N GLU A 228 39.74 0.38 42.10
CA GLU A 228 40.74 0.85 41.11
C GLU A 228 40.96 2.37 41.24
N ILE A 229 39.89 3.13 41.44
CA ILE A 229 39.95 4.58 41.63
C ILE A 229 40.64 4.91 42.97
N GLU A 230 40.28 4.23 44.06
CA GLU A 230 40.89 4.37 45.39
C GLU A 230 42.37 3.95 45.36
N GLY A 231 42.71 2.89 44.63
CA GLY A 231 44.10 2.48 44.38
C GLY A 231 44.89 3.55 43.61
N ARG A 232 44.29 4.15 42.56
CA ARG A 232 44.90 5.27 41.82
C ARG A 232 45.09 6.52 42.66
N PHE A 233 44.24 6.77 43.66
CA PHE A 233 44.43 7.89 44.59
C PHE A 233 45.40 7.58 45.74
N SER A 234 45.65 6.31 46.04
CA SER A 234 46.61 5.88 47.07
C SER A 234 48.06 5.90 46.58
N ASP A 235 48.30 5.68 45.28
CA ASP A 235 49.64 5.78 44.64
C ASP A 235 50.02 7.21 44.19
N GLY A 236 49.19 8.21 44.50
CA GLY A 236 49.40 9.62 44.17
C GLY A 236 50.18 10.42 45.23
N GLY A 237 51.25 9.86 45.79
CA GLY A 237 52.20 10.60 46.62
C GLY A 237 53.09 11.50 45.75
N LEU A 238 52.85 12.81 45.76
CA LEU A 238 53.69 13.80 45.09
C LEU A 238 55.13 13.75 45.64
N PRO A 239 56.18 13.76 44.78
CA PRO A 239 57.55 13.92 45.25
C PRO A 239 57.78 15.37 45.73
N VAL A 240 58.30 15.51 46.94
CA VAL A 240 58.76 16.79 47.50
C VAL A 240 60.04 17.21 46.76
N LEU A 241 59.96 18.26 45.95
CA LEU A 241 61.14 18.93 45.38
C LEU A 241 61.62 20.01 46.36
N GLU A 242 62.90 19.96 46.73
CA GLU A 242 63.61 21.06 47.39
C GLU A 242 63.73 22.26 46.42
N PRO A 243 63.50 23.50 46.87
CA PRO A 243 63.54 24.68 46.01
C PRO A 243 64.99 25.16 45.80
N GLY A 244 65.51 25.10 44.56
CA GLY A 244 66.80 25.74 44.24
C GLY A 244 67.52 25.32 42.96
N ARG A 245 66.98 24.43 42.11
CA ARG A 245 67.60 24.07 40.83
C ARG A 245 66.74 24.49 39.64
N ASP A 246 67.29 25.40 38.83
CA ASP A 246 66.67 25.89 37.60
C ASP A 246 66.95 24.91 36.44
N VAL A 247 66.20 23.80 36.44
CA VAL A 247 66.31 22.67 35.50
C VAL A 247 66.07 23.08 34.05
N VAL A 248 65.42 24.23 33.82
CA VAL A 248 65.14 24.74 32.47
C VAL A 248 66.43 25.17 31.78
N ARG A 249 67.43 25.67 32.51
CA ARG A 249 68.75 26.07 31.96
C ARG A 249 69.69 24.88 31.70
N GLU A 250 69.52 23.77 32.42
CA GLU A 250 70.27 22.52 32.18
C GLU A 250 69.73 21.78 30.94
N ILE A 251 68.42 21.84 30.69
CA ILE A 251 67.77 21.20 29.52
C ILE A 251 68.05 21.98 28.23
N ASP A 252 68.06 23.32 28.27
CA ASP A 252 68.42 24.16 27.11
C ASP A 252 69.91 24.07 26.74
N ALA A 253 70.77 23.60 27.66
CA ALA A 253 72.20 23.36 27.42
C ALA A 253 72.50 21.94 26.87
N GLU A 254 71.71 20.92 27.24
CA GLU A 254 71.86 19.56 26.71
C GLU A 254 71.18 19.35 25.34
N PHE A 255 70.10 20.08 25.03
CA PHE A 255 69.33 19.88 23.78
C PHE A 255 69.26 21.13 22.90
N GLY A 256 70.39 21.83 22.78
CA GLY A 256 70.57 22.94 21.85
C GLY A 256 70.03 22.64 20.43
N THR A 257 68.93 23.30 20.11
CA THR A 257 68.20 23.31 18.82
C THR A 257 69.08 23.52 17.58
N PRO A 258 68.63 23.04 16.40
CA PRO A 258 68.30 24.02 15.36
C PRO A 258 67.10 23.66 14.44
N VAL A 259 66.19 24.63 14.33
CA VAL A 259 65.62 25.29 13.14
C VAL A 259 65.65 24.57 11.75
N LYS A 260 64.43 24.44 11.17
CA LYS A 260 63.96 24.45 9.75
C LYS A 260 64.58 23.53 8.68
N GLY A 261 63.68 22.84 7.96
CA GLY A 261 63.79 22.59 6.51
C GLY A 261 62.85 21.49 5.97
N THR A 262 62.02 21.84 4.95
CA THR A 262 61.74 21.11 3.67
C THR A 262 61.42 19.60 3.69
N ASP A 263 60.56 19.00 2.87
CA ASP A 263 59.56 19.36 1.86
C ASP A 263 58.84 18.01 1.53
N ALA A 264 57.52 18.02 1.33
CA ALA A 264 56.84 17.68 0.07
C ALA A 264 57.18 16.35 -0.65
N LYS A 265 56.10 15.59 -0.88
CA LYS A 265 55.75 14.75 -2.04
C LYS A 265 56.38 13.35 -2.25
N THR A 266 55.51 12.36 -2.02
CA THR A 266 55.04 11.31 -2.96
C THR A 266 55.91 10.92 -4.15
N GLY A 267 56.17 9.61 -4.30
CA GLY A 267 56.74 9.05 -5.54
C GLY A 267 56.96 7.54 -5.51
N ASP A 268 55.88 6.82 -5.81
CA ASP A 268 55.82 5.40 -6.18
C ASP A 268 56.73 5.07 -7.39
N LYS A 269 57.49 3.95 -7.32
CA LYS A 269 57.66 2.93 -8.39
C LYS A 269 58.82 1.95 -8.13
N SER A 270 58.42 0.69 -8.05
CA SER A 270 58.96 -0.49 -8.77
C SER A 270 60.47 -0.68 -8.89
N LEU A 271 60.98 -1.77 -8.31
CA LEU A 271 61.43 -3.01 -9.00
C LEU A 271 61.91 -4.05 -7.98
#